data_AF-A0A660YZZ6-F1
#
_entry.id   AF-A0A660YZZ6-F1
#
_cell.length_a   1.000
_cell.length_b   1.000
_cell.length_c   1.000
_cell.angle_alpha   90.00
_cell.angle_beta   90.00
_cell.angle_gamma   90.00
#
_symmetry.space_group_name_H-M   'P 1'
#
loop_
_entity.id
_entity.type
_entity.pdbx_description
1 polymer ?
#
loop_
_entity_poly.entity_id
_entity_poly.type
_entity_poly.pdbx_seq_one_letter_code
_entity_poly.pdbx_strand_id
1 'polypeptide(L)'
;KVLFNNIVYAETPTSIIAAIQNKGFDGETVSVSLLENNQKIEEQTIVLSQSGIQNVSFNYTPKTSGEKKLSVSITNLSTEFTYANNKKIFYVNVLSNKIKVIVLAGSPSTDLSFIKNALKSDENLTVNSLTQISSDKFVEEINYSLVDSADLLFLVGFPGENTPDELLNIVKKNISNEKMPYFITFSPQSNIEKIKQLQPELPFSINQALRSYREVQPEILLTEKNNPLLKHEQLDLISNWNNLPPVLQPSINFTSKPGSIILSTIKLNNNAINIPLIVTRNFNGKRSVAVLAGDIWKWKLQTARKNLNLFDSFLLNCTKWLNSTEERDRISVKTSKRNYSIGEKIEFSASVSDESLNPVDEADIKVKIASGQNSYEVDMLNAGMGLYEGSLLLNETGDFVFEAEIMHDGMPLGKEEGTFNVGEIEIELINPVMNYELLKLLADETNGSYYTSANYEGLFNRLTEINKTTSKEKLITSDVTLWSDEWLLVIVILLFSLEWFLRKRIGML
;
A
#
# COMPACT_ATOMS: atom_id res chain seq x y z
N LYS A 1 17.55 -2.09 -18.56
CA LYS A 1 17.00 -1.73 -17.20
C LYS A 1 16.01 -0.59 -17.36
N VAL A 2 14.95 -0.48 -16.55
CA VAL A 2 14.03 0.67 -16.57
C VAL A 2 14.02 1.32 -15.19
N LEU A 3 14.13 2.65 -15.16
CA LEU A 3 14.07 3.49 -13.97
C LEU A 3 12.79 4.32 -14.04
N PHE A 4 11.96 4.24 -13.00
CA PHE A 4 10.68 4.92 -12.92
C PHE A 4 10.28 5.12 -11.46
N ASN A 5 9.40 6.08 -11.19
CA ASN A 5 8.75 6.18 -9.88
C ASN A 5 7.64 5.14 -9.79
N ASN A 6 7.66 4.32 -8.74
CA ASN A 6 6.68 3.25 -8.51
C ASN A 6 5.29 3.80 -8.17
N ILE A 7 5.21 5.04 -7.67
CA ILE A 7 3.96 5.74 -7.35
C ILE A 7 3.92 7.05 -8.14
N VAL A 8 2.87 7.23 -8.94
CA VAL A 8 2.64 8.46 -9.72
C VAL A 8 1.18 8.88 -9.59
N TYR A 9 0.83 10.09 -10.02
CA TYR A 9 -0.53 10.60 -9.92
C TYR A 9 -1.19 10.65 -11.29
N ALA A 10 -2.48 10.33 -11.33
CA ALA A 10 -3.28 10.50 -12.55
C ALA A 10 -3.17 11.97 -13.05
N GLU A 11 -3.14 12.13 -14.37
CA GLU A 11 -3.04 13.40 -15.09
C GLU A 11 -1.75 14.21 -14.85
N THR A 12 -0.79 13.64 -14.11
CA THR A 12 0.50 14.29 -13.83
C THR A 12 1.61 13.67 -14.70
N PRO A 13 2.36 14.46 -15.48
CA PRO A 13 3.45 13.93 -16.30
C PRO A 13 4.60 13.43 -15.42
N THR A 14 5.13 12.25 -15.76
CA THR A 14 6.30 11.63 -15.13
C THR A 14 7.30 11.16 -16.17
N SER A 15 8.56 11.00 -15.77
CA SER A 15 9.63 10.51 -16.64
C SER A 15 9.91 9.02 -16.38
N ILE A 16 10.03 8.26 -17.46
CA ILE A 16 10.45 6.85 -17.44
C ILE A 16 11.73 6.73 -18.26
N ILE A 17 12.81 6.25 -17.63
CA ILE A 17 14.12 6.14 -18.27
C ILE A 17 14.45 4.67 -18.52
N ALA A 18 14.60 4.28 -19.77
CA ALA A 18 15.07 2.97 -20.17
C ALA A 18 16.56 3.01 -20.53
N ALA A 19 17.36 2.20 -19.84
CA ALA A 19 18.74 1.89 -20.22
C ALA A 19 18.74 0.70 -21.17
N ILE A 20 19.09 0.97 -22.42
CA ILE A 20 19.27 0.01 -23.50
C ILE A 20 20.73 -0.41 -23.53
N GLN A 21 20.97 -1.72 -23.57
CA GLN A 21 22.31 -2.30 -23.65
C GLN A 21 22.43 -3.09 -24.95
N ASN A 22 23.51 -2.88 -25.69
CA ASN A 22 23.82 -3.60 -26.92
C ASN A 22 25.26 -4.13 -26.90
N LYS A 23 25.50 -5.25 -27.58
CA LYS A 23 26.84 -5.81 -27.78
C LYS A 23 26.96 -6.32 -29.21
N GLY A 24 27.82 -5.67 -30.00
CA GLY A 24 28.03 -6.04 -31.41
C GLY A 24 27.04 -5.44 -32.41
N PHE A 25 26.17 -4.53 -31.97
CA PHE A 25 25.17 -3.83 -32.81
C PHE A 25 25.41 -2.32 -32.85
N ASP A 26 26.67 -1.89 -32.75
CA ASP A 26 27.02 -0.46 -32.83
C ASP A 26 26.62 0.12 -34.19
N GLY A 27 26.01 1.30 -34.19
CA GLY A 27 25.57 1.99 -35.41
C GLY A 27 24.24 1.50 -36.00
N GLU A 28 23.66 0.42 -35.47
CA GLU A 28 22.34 -0.06 -35.89
C GLU A 28 21.23 0.89 -35.41
N THR A 29 20.21 1.09 -36.23
CA THR A 29 19.06 1.96 -35.92
C THR A 29 17.89 1.12 -35.43
N VAL A 30 17.35 1.46 -34.27
CA VAL A 30 16.26 0.73 -33.62
C VAL A 30 15.20 1.69 -33.08
N SER A 31 13.95 1.25 -33.06
CA SER A 31 12.87 2.00 -32.40
C SER A 31 12.61 1.43 -31.02
N VAL A 32 12.55 2.31 -30.01
CA VAL A 32 12.20 1.99 -28.64
C VAL A 32 10.82 2.58 -28.35
N SER A 33 9.86 1.73 -27.99
CA SER A 33 8.48 2.10 -27.71
C SER A 33 8.14 1.90 -26.24
N LEU A 34 7.46 2.89 -25.64
CA LEU A 34 6.75 2.75 -24.37
C LEU A 34 5.29 2.39 -24.67
N LEU A 35 4.78 1.33 -24.04
CA LEU A 35 3.40 0.87 -24.17
C LEU A 35 2.70 0.78 -22.81
N GLU A 36 1.43 1.14 -22.75
CA GLU A 36 0.51 0.88 -21.63
C GLU A 36 -0.52 -0.15 -22.08
N ASN A 37 -0.64 -1.30 -21.39
CA ASN A 37 -1.57 -2.38 -21.76
C ASN A 37 -1.51 -2.75 -23.26
N ASN A 38 -0.28 -2.85 -23.81
CA ASN A 38 0.03 -3.06 -25.23
C ASN A 38 -0.39 -1.92 -26.21
N GLN A 39 -0.92 -0.81 -25.72
CA GLN A 39 -1.14 0.39 -26.53
C GLN A 39 0.09 1.29 -26.50
N LYS A 40 0.57 1.69 -27.68
CA LYS A 40 1.75 2.56 -27.81
C LYS A 40 1.46 3.96 -27.27
N ILE A 41 2.24 4.39 -26.28
CA ILE A 41 2.18 5.73 -25.69
C ILE A 41 3.13 6.67 -26.42
N GLU A 42 4.38 6.24 -26.58
CA GLU A 42 5.45 7.02 -27.18
C GLU A 42 6.43 6.08 -27.88
N GLU A 43 7.09 6.56 -28.94
CA GLU A 43 8.12 5.83 -29.67
C GLU A 43 9.26 6.79 -30.04
N GLN A 44 10.50 6.33 -29.84
CA GLN A 44 11.70 7.08 -30.17
C GLN A 44 12.65 6.18 -30.97
N THR A 45 13.20 6.71 -32.06
CA THR A 45 14.23 6.03 -32.85
C THR A 45 15.62 6.45 -32.35
N ILE A 46 16.47 5.46 -32.05
CA ILE A 46 17.84 5.68 -31.60
C ILE A 46 18.83 4.93 -32.48
N VAL A 47 20.07 5.42 -32.54
CA VAL A 47 21.21 4.71 -33.09
C VAL A 47 21.99 4.11 -31.91
N LEU A 48 22.18 2.79 -31.92
CA LEU A 48 22.84 2.07 -30.84
C LEU A 48 24.29 2.51 -30.69
N SER A 49 24.68 2.82 -29.45
CA SER A 49 25.99 3.41 -29.15
C SER A 49 27.13 2.39 -29.13
N GLN A 50 28.33 2.84 -29.49
CA GLN A 50 29.57 2.06 -29.38
C GLN A 50 29.93 1.72 -27.93
N SER A 51 29.53 2.57 -26.98
CA SER A 51 29.75 2.33 -25.55
C SER A 51 28.97 1.12 -25.02
N GLY A 52 28.00 0.62 -25.79
CA GLY A 52 27.18 -0.53 -25.46
C GLY A 52 26.03 -0.23 -24.49
N ILE A 53 25.90 0.99 -23.95
CA ILE A 53 24.80 1.39 -23.06
C ILE A 53 24.32 2.80 -23.42
N GLN A 54 23.00 2.97 -23.56
CA GLN A 54 22.37 4.26 -23.83
C GLN A 54 21.06 4.40 -23.07
N ASN A 55 20.77 5.60 -22.57
CA ASN A 55 19.50 5.91 -21.91
C ASN A 55 18.52 6.59 -22.87
N VAL A 56 17.26 6.18 -22.81
CA VAL A 56 16.12 6.76 -23.52
C VAL A 56 15.09 7.20 -22.48
N SER A 57 14.62 8.44 -22.57
CA SER A 57 13.64 9.00 -21.62
C SER A 57 12.30 9.19 -22.32
N PHE A 58 11.25 8.66 -21.72
CA PHE A 58 9.85 8.80 -22.15
C PHE A 58 9.08 9.69 -21.18
N ASN A 59 8.11 10.44 -21.69
CA ASN A 59 7.19 11.22 -20.89
C ASN A 59 5.85 10.48 -20.80
N TYR A 60 5.50 10.04 -19.60
CA TYR A 60 4.28 9.27 -19.34
C TYR A 60 3.29 10.10 -18.52
N THR A 61 2.06 10.26 -19.02
CA THR A 61 0.97 10.94 -18.30
C THR A 61 -0.21 9.98 -18.17
N PRO A 62 -0.38 9.30 -17.03
CA PRO A 62 -1.44 8.32 -16.85
C PRO A 62 -2.81 9.00 -16.80
N LYS A 63 -3.80 8.49 -17.55
CA LYS A 63 -5.14 9.11 -17.62
C LYS A 63 -6.05 8.75 -16.45
N THR A 64 -5.91 7.55 -15.91
CA THR A 64 -6.76 7.03 -14.82
C THR A 64 -5.92 6.41 -13.73
N SER A 65 -6.44 6.45 -12.51
CA SER A 65 -5.83 5.79 -11.36
C SER A 65 -5.94 4.27 -11.42
N GLY A 66 -5.23 3.61 -10.52
CA GLY A 66 -5.06 2.18 -10.46
C GLY A 66 -3.69 1.75 -10.94
N GLU A 67 -3.43 0.45 -10.83
CA GLU A 67 -2.19 -0.14 -11.29
C GLU A 67 -2.15 -0.15 -12.84
N LYS A 68 -1.03 0.32 -13.41
CA LYS A 68 -0.82 0.38 -14.86
C LYS A 68 0.32 -0.54 -15.26
N LYS A 69 0.03 -1.48 -16.16
CA LYS A 69 1.04 -2.32 -16.81
C LYS A 69 1.69 -1.53 -17.94
N LEU A 70 2.98 -1.25 -17.78
CA LEU A 70 3.81 -0.63 -18.78
C LEU A 70 4.82 -1.62 -19.35
N SER A 71 5.22 -1.42 -20.60
CA SER A 71 6.34 -2.12 -21.18
C SER A 71 7.19 -1.21 -22.05
N VAL A 72 8.50 -1.36 -21.97
CA VAL A 72 9.42 -0.84 -22.97
C VAL A 72 9.79 -1.98 -23.91
N SER A 73 9.63 -1.75 -25.21
CA SER A 73 9.99 -2.72 -26.26
C SER A 73 10.94 -2.07 -27.26
N ILE A 74 11.90 -2.85 -27.78
CA ILE A 74 12.80 -2.45 -28.86
C ILE A 74 12.54 -3.30 -30.10
N THR A 75 12.78 -2.74 -31.29
CA THR A 75 12.66 -3.46 -32.56
C THR A 75 13.72 -4.56 -32.67
N ASN A 76 13.30 -5.75 -33.11
CA ASN A 76 14.20 -6.89 -33.31
C ASN A 76 15.11 -6.68 -34.53
N LEU A 77 16.40 -6.98 -34.37
CA LEU A 77 17.38 -7.07 -35.45
C LEU A 77 17.59 -8.53 -35.84
N SER A 78 17.67 -8.83 -37.14
CA SER A 78 17.68 -10.21 -37.67
C SER A 78 18.87 -11.08 -37.22
N THR A 79 19.95 -10.46 -36.73
CA THR A 79 21.19 -11.13 -36.30
C THR A 79 21.28 -11.31 -34.77
N GLU A 80 20.21 -11.01 -34.04
CA GLU A 80 20.18 -11.24 -32.59
C GLU A 80 20.11 -12.72 -32.23
N PHE A 81 20.80 -13.08 -31.14
CA PHE A 81 20.76 -14.43 -30.59
C PHE A 81 19.38 -14.77 -30.00
N THR A 82 18.72 -13.78 -29.39
CA THR A 82 17.40 -13.93 -28.79
C THR A 82 16.65 -12.62 -28.88
N TYR A 83 15.35 -12.68 -29.14
CA TYR A 83 14.44 -11.53 -29.10
C TYR A 83 13.76 -11.39 -27.72
N ALA A 84 13.95 -12.36 -26.82
CA ALA A 84 13.26 -12.40 -25.54
C ALA A 84 13.63 -11.20 -24.65
N ASN A 85 14.86 -10.71 -24.74
CA ASN A 85 15.36 -9.58 -23.94
C ASN A 85 15.02 -8.20 -24.53
N ASN A 86 14.31 -8.15 -25.66
CA ASN A 86 13.90 -6.90 -26.31
C ASN A 86 12.64 -6.26 -25.70
N LYS A 87 12.04 -6.88 -24.70
CA LYS A 87 10.87 -6.35 -23.98
C LYS A 87 11.10 -6.38 -22.49
N LYS A 88 10.76 -5.29 -21.80
CA LYS A 88 10.72 -5.23 -20.34
C LYS A 88 9.37 -4.71 -19.85
N ILE A 89 8.67 -5.55 -19.10
CA ILE A 89 7.39 -5.22 -18.44
C ILE A 89 7.67 -4.72 -17.01
N PHE A 90 6.90 -3.73 -16.58
CA PHE A 90 6.91 -3.18 -15.24
C PHE A 90 5.56 -2.54 -14.91
N TYR A 91 5.30 -2.32 -13.62
CA TYR A 91 4.04 -1.81 -13.11
C TYR A 91 4.24 -0.50 -12.39
N VAL A 92 3.32 0.44 -12.62
CA VAL A 92 3.29 1.74 -11.94
C VAL A 92 1.96 1.86 -11.22
N ASN A 93 2.00 2.19 -9.92
CA ASN A 93 0.79 2.46 -9.16
C ASN A 93 0.39 3.91 -9.37
N VAL A 94 -0.72 4.14 -10.09
CA VAL A 94 -1.24 5.48 -10.33
C VAL A 94 -2.26 5.81 -9.25
N LEU A 95 -1.90 6.69 -8.34
CA LEU A 95 -2.85 7.23 -7.37
C LEU A 95 -3.84 8.16 -8.05
N SER A 96 -5.05 8.21 -7.51
CA SER A 96 -6.08 9.16 -7.95
C SER A 96 -5.56 10.58 -7.95
N ASN A 97 -6.05 11.36 -8.92
CA ASN A 97 -5.85 12.80 -8.95
C ASN A 97 -6.25 13.39 -7.58
N LYS A 98 -5.61 14.51 -7.24
CA LYS A 98 -5.82 15.30 -6.03
C LYS A 98 -7.29 15.31 -5.61
N ILE A 99 -7.53 15.06 -4.33
CA ILE A 99 -8.85 15.05 -3.72
C ILE A 99 -9.53 16.41 -4.01
N LYS A 100 -10.69 16.37 -4.67
CA LYS A 100 -11.44 17.57 -5.03
C LYS A 100 -12.28 18.01 -3.85
N VAL A 101 -11.91 19.16 -3.28
CA VAL A 101 -12.62 19.78 -2.17
C VAL A 101 -13.34 21.02 -2.67
N ILE A 102 -14.64 21.11 -2.41
CA ILE A 102 -15.43 22.32 -2.66
C ILE A 102 -15.82 22.98 -1.32
N VAL A 103 -15.40 24.24 -1.15
CA VAL A 103 -15.73 25.05 0.02
C VAL A 103 -16.96 25.91 -0.29
N LEU A 104 -18.09 25.61 0.35
CA LEU A 104 -19.32 26.39 0.24
C LEU A 104 -19.45 27.31 1.45
N ALA A 105 -19.50 28.62 1.23
CA ALA A 105 -19.56 29.59 2.30
C ALA A 105 -20.82 30.46 2.22
N GLY A 106 -21.54 30.57 3.34
CA GLY A 106 -22.76 31.38 3.43
C GLY A 106 -22.53 32.89 3.41
N SER A 107 -21.29 33.33 3.65
CA SER A 107 -20.85 34.73 3.56
C SER A 107 -19.31 34.81 3.50
N PRO A 108 -18.72 35.93 3.05
CA PRO A 108 -17.28 36.14 3.21
C PRO A 108 -16.96 36.26 4.71
N SER A 109 -15.99 35.48 5.19
CA SER A 109 -15.62 35.44 6.60
C SER A 109 -14.13 35.16 6.79
N THR A 110 -13.60 35.48 7.98
CA THR A 110 -12.21 35.15 8.31
C THR A 110 -11.99 33.65 8.40
N ASP A 111 -12.97 32.90 8.93
CA ASP A 111 -12.95 31.42 8.91
C ASP A 111 -12.75 30.89 7.50
N LEU A 112 -13.52 31.41 6.53
CA LEU A 112 -13.39 31.01 5.13
C LEU A 112 -11.98 31.19 4.59
N SER A 113 -11.37 32.37 4.81
CA SER A 113 -10.01 32.64 4.33
C SER A 113 -8.99 31.69 4.96
N PHE A 114 -9.09 31.44 6.27
CA PHE A 114 -8.14 30.59 6.98
C PHE A 114 -8.31 29.11 6.62
N ILE A 115 -9.55 28.62 6.52
CA ILE A 115 -9.85 27.25 6.09
C ILE A 115 -9.38 27.04 4.64
N LYS A 116 -9.70 27.95 3.71
CA LYS A 116 -9.23 27.84 2.31
C LYS A 116 -7.71 27.80 2.23
N ASN A 117 -7.01 28.64 3.00
CA ASN A 117 -5.55 28.67 3.00
C ASN A 117 -4.94 27.38 3.59
N ALA A 118 -5.53 26.83 4.65
CA ALA A 118 -5.08 25.56 5.23
C ALA A 118 -5.26 24.41 4.23
N LEU A 119 -6.43 24.31 3.58
CA LEU A 119 -6.68 23.27 2.57
C LEU A 119 -5.76 23.43 1.35
N LYS A 120 -5.54 24.66 0.87
CA LYS A 120 -4.64 24.93 -0.27
C LYS A 120 -3.16 24.66 0.03
N SER A 121 -2.79 24.51 1.29
CA SER A 121 -1.40 24.18 1.67
C SER A 121 -1.05 22.71 1.41
N ASP A 122 -2.05 21.84 1.24
CA ASP A 122 -1.83 20.44 0.90
C ASP A 122 -1.87 20.26 -0.62
N GLU A 123 -0.72 19.87 -1.18
CA GLU A 123 -0.55 19.68 -2.62
C GLU A 123 -1.41 18.54 -3.17
N ASN A 124 -1.93 17.65 -2.32
CA ASN A 124 -2.81 16.55 -2.71
C ASN A 124 -4.29 16.96 -2.83
N LEU A 125 -4.63 18.24 -2.60
CA LEU A 125 -5.99 18.75 -2.67
C LEU A 125 -6.17 19.69 -3.87
N THR A 126 -7.29 19.55 -4.58
CA THR A 126 -7.80 20.56 -5.51
C THR A 126 -8.93 21.32 -4.82
N VAL A 127 -8.69 22.57 -4.43
CA VAL A 127 -9.63 23.34 -3.61
C VAL A 127 -10.35 24.40 -4.45
N ASN A 128 -11.63 24.16 -4.71
CA ASN A 128 -12.57 25.12 -5.30
C ASN A 128 -13.45 25.75 -4.21
N SER A 129 -14.13 26.85 -4.51
CA SER A 129 -15.06 27.48 -3.57
C SER A 129 -16.19 28.24 -4.24
N LEU A 130 -17.33 28.29 -3.56
CA LEU A 130 -18.45 29.19 -3.87
C LEU A 130 -18.78 29.99 -2.60
N THR A 131 -18.46 31.28 -2.65
CA THR A 131 -18.64 32.21 -1.53
C THR A 131 -19.81 33.13 -1.81
N GLN A 132 -20.88 32.99 -1.04
CA GLN A 132 -22.06 33.82 -1.20
C GLN A 132 -21.82 35.26 -0.72
N ILE A 133 -22.31 36.26 -1.47
CA ILE A 133 -22.35 37.68 -1.05
C ILE A 133 -23.81 38.11 -0.81
N SER A 134 -24.70 37.78 -1.74
CA SER A 134 -26.15 38.04 -1.67
C SER A 134 -26.92 36.91 -2.36
N SER A 135 -28.24 37.03 -2.50
CA SER A 135 -29.10 36.01 -3.12
C SER A 135 -28.59 35.59 -4.50
N ASP A 136 -28.24 36.57 -5.33
CA ASP A 136 -27.91 36.37 -6.75
C ASP A 136 -26.43 36.63 -7.07
N LYS A 137 -25.59 36.74 -6.03
CA LYS A 137 -24.18 37.12 -6.21
C LYS A 137 -23.24 36.27 -5.36
N PHE A 138 -22.25 35.70 -6.02
CA PHE A 138 -21.14 34.97 -5.44
C PHE A 138 -19.82 35.68 -5.77
N VAL A 139 -18.77 35.43 -4.99
CA VAL A 139 -17.41 35.93 -5.28
C VAL A 139 -16.85 35.24 -6.52
N GLU A 140 -17.00 33.93 -6.59
CA GLU A 140 -16.62 33.09 -7.72
C GLU A 140 -17.77 32.98 -8.75
N GLU A 141 -17.44 32.63 -9.99
CA GLU A 141 -18.45 32.32 -11.02
C GLU A 141 -19.25 31.07 -10.60
N ILE A 142 -20.58 31.17 -10.68
CA ILE A 142 -21.46 30.09 -10.24
C ILE A 142 -21.29 28.90 -11.19
N ASN A 143 -20.76 27.81 -10.66
CA ASN A 143 -20.71 26.54 -11.37
C ASN A 143 -21.05 25.40 -10.40
N TYR A 144 -22.32 25.01 -10.37
CA TYR A 144 -22.78 23.94 -9.48
C TYR A 144 -22.25 22.56 -9.85
N SER A 145 -21.74 22.34 -11.07
CA SER A 145 -21.08 21.08 -11.42
C SER A 145 -19.81 20.81 -10.61
N LEU A 146 -19.21 21.86 -10.03
CA LEU A 146 -18.10 21.71 -9.09
C LEU A 146 -18.53 21.11 -7.75
N VAL A 147 -19.82 21.24 -7.39
CA VAL A 147 -20.39 20.61 -6.19
C VAL A 147 -20.64 19.12 -6.45
N ASP A 148 -21.20 18.78 -7.61
CA ASP A 148 -21.51 17.40 -8.01
C ASP A 148 -20.27 16.56 -8.32
N SER A 149 -19.15 17.19 -8.72
CA SER A 149 -17.89 16.50 -9.05
C SER A 149 -16.85 16.53 -7.93
N ALA A 150 -17.20 17.06 -6.77
CA ALA A 150 -16.33 17.10 -5.60
C ALA A 150 -16.31 15.74 -4.88
N ASP A 151 -15.18 15.43 -4.27
CA ASP A 151 -15.05 14.27 -3.39
C ASP A 151 -15.50 14.62 -1.96
N LEU A 152 -15.30 15.88 -1.53
CA LEU A 152 -15.65 16.37 -0.19
C LEU A 152 -16.22 17.79 -0.19
N LEU A 153 -17.15 18.03 0.74
CA LEU A 153 -17.72 19.35 1.04
C LEU A 153 -17.12 19.97 2.30
N PHE A 154 -16.80 21.27 2.23
CA PHE A 154 -16.55 22.11 3.40
C PHE A 154 -17.60 23.22 3.47
N LEU A 155 -18.54 23.08 4.40
CA LEU A 155 -19.65 24.02 4.63
C LEU A 155 -19.25 25.04 5.70
N VAL A 156 -18.81 26.22 5.28
CA VAL A 156 -18.29 27.27 6.16
C VAL A 156 -19.33 28.35 6.41
N GLY A 157 -20.00 28.27 7.56
CA GLY A 157 -21.12 29.16 7.87
C GLY A 157 -22.30 29.01 6.90
N PHE A 158 -22.35 27.90 6.15
CA PHE A 158 -23.36 27.58 5.15
C PHE A 158 -24.44 26.65 5.74
N PRO A 159 -25.71 26.79 5.34
CA PRO A 159 -26.29 27.85 4.50
C PRO A 159 -26.39 29.19 5.24
N GLY A 160 -26.22 30.28 4.49
CA GLY A 160 -26.49 31.64 4.95
C GLY A 160 -27.94 32.06 4.70
N GLU A 161 -28.32 33.22 5.24
CA GLU A 161 -29.66 33.82 5.03
C GLU A 161 -30.06 33.85 3.55
N ASN A 162 -29.14 34.30 2.70
CA ASN A 162 -29.39 34.51 1.28
C ASN A 162 -29.25 33.26 0.41
N THR A 163 -28.87 32.10 0.97
CA THR A 163 -28.53 30.91 0.16
C THR A 163 -29.69 30.49 -0.74
N PRO A 164 -29.50 30.37 -2.07
CA PRO A 164 -30.57 29.93 -2.98
C PRO A 164 -31.04 28.51 -2.65
N ASP A 165 -32.35 28.27 -2.79
CA ASP A 165 -32.93 26.95 -2.52
C ASP A 165 -32.38 25.88 -3.48
N GLU A 166 -32.04 26.27 -4.71
CA GLU A 166 -31.38 25.39 -5.69
C GLU A 166 -30.05 24.84 -5.15
N LEU A 167 -29.16 25.71 -4.68
CA LEU A 167 -27.87 25.30 -4.11
C LEU A 167 -28.07 24.45 -2.85
N LEU A 168 -29.04 24.81 -1.99
CA LEU A 168 -29.36 24.03 -0.80
C LEU A 168 -29.84 22.61 -1.16
N ASN A 169 -30.66 22.49 -2.20
CA ASN A 169 -31.16 21.21 -2.69
C ASN A 169 -30.05 20.35 -3.32
N ILE A 170 -29.12 20.97 -4.05
CA ILE A 170 -27.93 20.29 -4.60
C ILE A 170 -27.07 19.74 -3.46
N VAL A 171 -26.77 20.54 -2.44
CA VAL A 171 -26.00 20.10 -1.27
C VAL A 171 -26.74 18.96 -0.54
N LYS A 172 -28.04 19.11 -0.33
CA LYS A 172 -28.86 18.07 0.30
C LYS A 172 -28.83 16.76 -0.49
N LYS A 173 -29.00 16.82 -1.82
CA LYS A 173 -28.93 15.65 -2.72
C LYS A 173 -27.57 14.96 -2.60
N ASN A 174 -26.48 15.71 -2.67
CA ASN A 174 -25.13 15.18 -2.60
C ASN A 174 -24.81 14.49 -1.26
N ILE A 175 -25.22 15.09 -0.14
CA ILE A 175 -25.02 14.51 1.19
C ILE A 175 -25.94 13.29 1.40
N SER A 176 -27.22 13.38 1.00
CA SER A 176 -28.22 12.33 1.21
C SER A 176 -28.03 11.13 0.29
N ASN A 177 -27.99 11.34 -1.02
CA ASN A 177 -28.05 10.27 -2.03
C ASN A 177 -26.67 9.78 -2.43
N GLU A 178 -25.74 10.71 -2.64
CA GLU A 178 -24.39 10.41 -3.15
C GLU A 178 -23.40 10.13 -2.00
N LYS A 179 -23.88 10.20 -0.76
CA LYS A 179 -23.10 9.92 0.46
C LYS A 179 -21.84 10.77 0.60
N MET A 180 -21.81 11.96 -0.02
CA MET A 180 -20.62 12.80 -0.03
C MET A 180 -20.22 13.18 1.41
N PRO A 181 -18.98 12.89 1.83
CA PRO A 181 -18.49 13.26 3.15
C PRO A 181 -18.33 14.78 3.26
N TYR A 182 -18.55 15.32 4.47
CA TYR A 182 -18.54 16.77 4.66
C TYR A 182 -18.01 17.22 6.02
N PHE A 183 -17.40 18.39 6.00
CA PHE A 183 -17.11 19.22 7.17
C PHE A 183 -18.13 20.36 7.24
N ILE A 184 -18.64 20.69 8.44
CA ILE A 184 -19.53 21.84 8.65
C ILE A 184 -19.09 22.66 9.88
N THR A 185 -19.11 23.99 9.73
CA THR A 185 -18.90 24.94 10.83
C THR A 185 -19.96 26.03 10.79
N PHE A 186 -20.29 26.58 11.96
CA PHE A 186 -21.30 27.64 12.08
C PHE A 186 -20.66 29.02 11.92
N SER A 187 -21.47 30.01 11.57
CA SER A 187 -21.11 31.43 11.70
C SER A 187 -22.32 32.25 12.16
N PRO A 188 -22.12 33.51 12.58
CA PRO A 188 -23.23 34.43 12.87
C PRO A 188 -24.20 34.65 11.70
N GLN A 189 -23.77 34.37 10.47
CA GLN A 189 -24.54 34.53 9.24
C GLN A 189 -25.28 33.24 8.82
N SER A 190 -25.05 32.13 9.52
CA SER A 190 -25.71 30.86 9.22
C SER A 190 -27.20 30.91 9.53
N ASN A 191 -28.03 30.50 8.59
CA ASN A 191 -29.48 30.44 8.77
C ASN A 191 -29.89 29.09 9.38
N ILE A 192 -30.34 29.13 10.63
CA ILE A 192 -30.70 27.93 11.40
C ILE A 192 -31.90 27.18 10.80
N GLU A 193 -32.87 27.88 10.22
CA GLU A 193 -34.05 27.24 9.61
C GLU A 193 -33.68 26.46 8.34
N LYS A 194 -32.74 26.97 7.53
CA LYS A 194 -32.18 26.24 6.38
C LYS A 194 -31.30 25.08 6.82
N ILE A 195 -30.50 25.23 7.89
CA ILE A 195 -29.74 24.12 8.49
C ILE A 195 -30.68 23.00 8.94
N LYS A 196 -31.84 23.31 9.53
CA LYS A 196 -32.84 22.29 9.91
C LYS A 196 -33.32 21.45 8.72
N GLN A 197 -33.31 21.98 7.50
CA GLN A 197 -33.65 21.21 6.30
C GLN A 197 -32.60 20.14 5.95
N LEU A 198 -31.34 20.37 6.35
CA LEU A 198 -30.22 19.42 6.25
C LEU A 198 -30.13 18.49 7.47
N GLN A 199 -30.88 18.79 8.54
CA GLN A 199 -30.80 18.08 9.81
C GLN A 199 -30.82 16.56 9.68
N PRO A 200 -31.63 15.90 8.83
CA PRO A 200 -31.63 14.43 8.72
C PRO A 200 -30.22 13.82 8.52
N GLU A 201 -29.37 14.51 7.76
CA GLU A 201 -28.01 14.07 7.43
C GLU A 201 -26.95 14.53 8.43
N LEU A 202 -27.23 15.60 9.20
CA LEU A 202 -26.28 16.17 10.17
C LEU A 202 -25.96 15.22 11.33
N PRO A 203 -24.77 15.33 11.95
CA PRO A 203 -24.37 14.49 13.07
C PRO A 203 -25.03 14.87 14.41
N PHE A 204 -25.88 15.90 14.39
CA PHE A 204 -26.60 16.43 15.53
C PHE A 204 -28.03 16.82 15.14
N SER A 205 -28.87 17.04 16.14
CA SER A 205 -30.21 17.60 16.02
C SER A 205 -30.30 18.94 16.76
N ILE A 206 -31.10 19.86 16.20
CA ILE A 206 -31.36 21.19 16.74
C ILE A 206 -32.77 21.18 17.34
N ASN A 207 -32.89 21.29 18.67
CA ASN A 207 -34.20 21.25 19.35
C ASN A 207 -34.76 22.66 19.59
N GLN A 208 -33.97 23.54 20.20
CA GLN A 208 -34.35 24.92 20.51
C GLN A 208 -33.19 25.84 20.17
N ALA A 209 -33.48 26.90 19.40
CA ALA A 209 -32.49 27.90 19.01
C ALA A 209 -32.82 29.24 19.68
N LEU A 210 -31.89 29.74 20.49
CA LEU A 210 -31.92 31.12 20.96
C LEU A 210 -31.11 31.96 19.96
N ARG A 211 -31.61 33.15 19.60
CA ARG A 211 -30.88 34.12 18.75
C ARG A 211 -29.79 34.84 19.54
N SER A 212 -28.91 34.08 20.19
CA SER A 212 -27.76 34.58 20.93
C SER A 212 -26.55 33.68 20.69
N TYR A 213 -25.37 34.21 20.97
CA TYR A 213 -24.11 33.49 20.85
C TYR A 213 -23.40 33.54 22.20
N ARG A 214 -22.56 32.53 22.45
CA ARG A 214 -21.67 32.46 23.61
C ARG A 214 -20.24 32.21 23.16
N GLU A 215 -19.31 32.82 23.87
CA GLU A 215 -17.89 32.51 23.73
C GLU A 215 -17.57 31.26 24.54
N VAL A 216 -17.02 30.24 23.88
CA VAL A 216 -16.74 28.93 24.49
C VAL A 216 -15.34 28.47 24.13
N GLN A 217 -14.68 27.77 25.05
CA GLN A 217 -13.42 27.08 24.75
C GLN A 217 -13.69 25.58 24.57
N PRO A 218 -12.87 24.87 23.77
CA PRO A 218 -12.92 23.42 23.70
C PRO A 218 -12.48 22.77 25.02
N GLU A 219 -13.13 21.67 25.38
CA GLU A 219 -12.72 20.73 26.41
C GLU A 219 -12.74 19.32 25.80
N ILE A 220 -11.56 18.76 25.53
CA ILE A 220 -11.42 17.44 24.92
C ILE A 220 -11.82 16.35 25.91
N LEU A 221 -12.61 15.39 25.44
CA LEU A 221 -12.97 14.22 26.24
C LEU A 221 -11.78 13.25 26.32
N LEU A 222 -11.44 12.81 27.53
CA LEU A 222 -10.29 11.91 27.77
C LEU A 222 -10.38 10.59 27.00
N THR A 223 -11.60 10.11 26.73
CA THR A 223 -11.88 8.93 25.90
C THR A 223 -11.41 9.10 24.46
N GLU A 224 -11.38 10.34 23.95
CA GLU A 224 -11.06 10.68 22.56
C GLU A 224 -9.63 11.19 22.38
N LYS A 225 -8.77 11.10 23.41
CA LYS A 225 -7.39 11.62 23.35
C LYS A 225 -6.54 11.06 22.19
N ASN A 226 -6.87 9.86 21.72
CA ASN A 226 -6.13 9.15 20.66
C ASN A 226 -6.77 9.35 19.28
N ASN A 227 -7.86 10.11 19.19
CA ASN A 227 -8.62 10.28 17.96
C ASN A 227 -7.73 10.93 16.88
N PRO A 228 -7.65 10.35 15.66
CA PRO A 228 -6.75 10.82 14.61
C PRO A 228 -6.98 12.28 14.20
N LEU A 229 -8.20 12.81 14.37
CA LEU A 229 -8.51 14.20 14.03
C LEU A 229 -7.79 15.19 14.96
N LEU A 230 -7.54 14.81 16.22
CA LEU A 230 -6.96 15.69 17.24
C LEU A 230 -5.44 15.64 17.26
N LYS A 231 -4.81 14.68 16.56
CA LYS A 231 -3.36 14.46 16.57
C LYS A 231 -2.61 15.65 15.97
N HIS A 232 -1.53 16.04 16.64
CA HIS A 232 -0.52 16.98 16.14
C HIS A 232 0.87 16.58 16.64
N GLU A 233 1.92 17.21 16.09
CA GLU A 233 3.32 16.79 16.27
C GLU A 233 3.87 16.87 17.71
N GLN A 234 3.17 17.52 18.66
CA GLN A 234 3.68 17.74 20.02
C GLN A 234 3.00 16.85 21.08
N LEU A 235 3.76 16.46 22.10
CA LEU A 235 3.41 15.43 23.10
C LEU A 235 2.19 15.75 23.98
N ASP A 236 1.84 17.02 24.20
CA ASP A 236 0.77 17.41 25.12
C ASP A 236 -0.52 17.80 24.37
N LEU A 237 -1.22 16.80 23.83
CA LEU A 237 -2.42 16.98 23.00
C LEU A 237 -3.55 17.71 23.75
N ILE A 238 -3.95 17.17 24.91
CA ILE A 238 -5.13 17.64 25.65
C ILE A 238 -4.92 19.08 26.14
N SER A 239 -3.75 19.39 26.70
CA SER A 239 -3.46 20.75 27.18
C SER A 239 -3.47 21.76 26.04
N ASN A 240 -2.92 21.41 24.87
CA ASN A 240 -2.89 22.32 23.72
C ASN A 240 -4.30 22.63 23.21
N TRP A 241 -5.17 21.62 23.11
CA TRP A 241 -6.56 21.81 22.73
C TRP A 241 -7.36 22.59 23.78
N ASN A 242 -7.31 22.18 25.06
CA ASN A 242 -8.12 22.80 26.12
C ASN A 242 -7.73 24.27 26.42
N ASN A 243 -6.57 24.72 25.95
CA ASN A 243 -6.08 26.10 26.08
C ASN A 243 -6.25 26.95 24.80
N LEU A 244 -7.02 26.48 23.83
CA LEU A 244 -7.35 27.26 22.63
C LEU A 244 -8.22 28.50 22.98
N PRO A 245 -8.16 29.56 22.15
CA PRO A 245 -8.99 30.74 22.37
C PRO A 245 -10.48 30.42 22.32
N PRO A 246 -11.30 31.22 23.01
CA PRO A 246 -12.75 31.15 22.89
C PRO A 246 -13.22 31.39 21.45
N VAL A 247 -14.21 30.61 21.04
CA VAL A 247 -14.90 30.65 19.75
C VAL A 247 -16.39 30.92 19.93
N LEU A 248 -17.07 31.40 18.90
CA LEU A 248 -18.47 31.78 18.98
C LEU A 248 -19.38 30.59 18.68
N GLN A 249 -20.01 30.03 19.70
CA GLN A 249 -21.03 29.00 19.53
C GLN A 249 -22.43 29.63 19.60
N PRO A 250 -23.33 29.34 18.65
CA PRO A 250 -24.73 29.74 18.78
C PRO A 250 -25.35 29.05 20.01
N SER A 251 -26.17 29.79 20.76
CA SER A 251 -26.88 29.30 21.95
C SER A 251 -28.03 28.37 21.56
N ILE A 252 -27.67 27.19 21.06
CA ILE A 252 -28.55 26.14 20.60
C ILE A 252 -28.32 24.90 21.46
N ASN A 253 -29.41 24.20 21.78
CA ASN A 253 -29.32 22.87 22.40
C ASN A 253 -29.08 21.82 21.33
N PHE A 254 -27.80 21.50 21.11
CA PHE A 254 -27.35 20.44 20.23
C PHE A 254 -27.47 19.08 20.93
N THR A 255 -28.07 18.11 20.24
CA THR A 255 -28.09 16.71 20.69
C THR A 255 -27.38 15.84 19.66
N SER A 256 -26.43 15.02 20.08
CA SER A 256 -25.73 14.09 19.19
C SER A 256 -26.67 12.99 18.73
N LYS A 257 -26.56 12.59 17.46
CA LYS A 257 -27.34 11.47 16.92
C LYS A 257 -26.66 10.11 17.15
N PRO A 258 -27.38 8.99 16.96
CA PRO A 258 -26.77 7.66 16.94
C PRO A 258 -25.64 7.57 15.91
N GLY A 259 -24.54 6.92 16.31
CA GLY A 259 -23.30 6.81 15.53
C GLY A 259 -22.42 8.06 15.56
N SER A 260 -22.82 9.11 16.29
CA SER A 260 -21.98 10.29 16.49
C SER A 260 -21.07 10.11 17.70
N ILE A 261 -19.83 10.56 17.56
CA ILE A 261 -18.83 10.64 18.62
C ILE A 261 -18.58 12.12 18.91
N ILE A 262 -18.65 12.51 20.18
CA ILE A 262 -18.32 13.87 20.62
C ILE A 262 -16.82 13.87 20.92
N LEU A 263 -16.04 14.69 20.22
CA LEU A 263 -14.59 14.81 20.46
C LEU A 263 -14.28 15.87 21.52
N SER A 264 -15.06 16.95 21.50
CA SER A 264 -14.92 18.07 22.42
C SER A 264 -16.28 18.51 22.91
N THR A 265 -16.37 18.76 24.21
CA THR A 265 -17.44 19.58 24.79
C THR A 265 -16.97 21.03 24.93
N ILE A 266 -17.78 21.89 25.54
CA ILE A 266 -17.42 23.28 25.79
C ILE A 266 -16.97 23.51 27.23
N LYS A 267 -16.17 24.55 27.39
CA LYS A 267 -15.81 25.17 28.66
C LYS A 267 -16.27 26.62 28.66
N LEU A 268 -16.95 27.03 29.74
CA LEU A 268 -17.40 28.40 29.96
C LEU A 268 -16.87 28.88 31.31
N ASN A 269 -16.16 30.01 31.33
CA ASN A 269 -15.53 30.54 32.56
C ASN A 269 -14.71 29.48 33.32
N ASN A 270 -13.92 28.70 32.58
CA ASN A 270 -13.11 27.59 33.08
C ASN A 270 -13.88 26.37 33.65
N ASN A 271 -15.20 26.32 33.51
CA ASN A 271 -16.03 25.17 33.91
C ASN A 271 -16.45 24.36 32.68
N ALA A 272 -16.19 23.05 32.70
CA ALA A 272 -16.64 22.15 31.65
C ALA A 272 -18.16 21.97 31.70
N ILE A 273 -18.81 22.09 30.54
CA ILE A 273 -20.26 21.91 30.38
C ILE A 273 -20.48 20.85 29.32
N ASN A 274 -21.37 19.90 29.59
CA ASN A 274 -21.68 18.79 28.67
C ASN A 274 -22.55 19.24 27.48
N ILE A 275 -22.03 20.15 26.67
CA ILE A 275 -22.61 20.57 25.39
C ILE A 275 -21.53 20.34 24.32
N PRO A 276 -21.85 19.66 23.20
CA PRO A 276 -20.87 19.35 22.18
C PRO A 276 -20.34 20.62 21.49
N LEU A 277 -19.06 20.57 21.13
CA LEU A 277 -18.38 21.55 20.30
C LEU A 277 -17.87 20.92 19.00
N ILE A 278 -17.20 19.77 19.08
CA ILE A 278 -16.71 19.03 17.92
C ILE A 278 -17.35 17.66 17.94
N VAL A 279 -18.06 17.32 16.86
CA VAL A 279 -18.79 16.06 16.71
C VAL A 279 -18.39 15.42 15.39
N THR A 280 -18.06 14.14 15.43
CA THR A 280 -17.91 13.32 14.22
C THR A 280 -19.05 12.34 14.14
N ARG A 281 -19.36 11.87 12.94
CA ARG A 281 -20.28 10.75 12.75
C ARG A 281 -19.86 9.95 11.55
N ASN A 282 -19.85 8.64 11.73
CA ASN A 282 -19.72 7.68 10.66
C ASN A 282 -20.97 6.80 10.67
N PHE A 283 -21.76 6.86 9.61
CA PHE A 283 -23.03 6.13 9.53
C PHE A 283 -23.37 5.80 8.08
N ASN A 284 -23.64 4.53 7.77
CA ASN A 284 -23.96 4.04 6.42
C ASN A 284 -22.93 4.39 5.33
N GLY A 285 -21.64 4.40 5.70
CA GLY A 285 -20.54 4.81 4.82
C GLY A 285 -20.47 6.31 4.57
N LYS A 286 -21.23 7.13 5.33
CA LYS A 286 -21.15 8.60 5.31
C LYS A 286 -20.33 9.07 6.50
N ARG A 287 -19.27 9.82 6.23
CA ARG A 287 -18.46 10.48 7.26
C ARG A 287 -18.78 11.97 7.31
N SER A 288 -18.92 12.49 8.51
CA SER A 288 -19.14 13.92 8.74
C SER A 288 -18.38 14.41 9.96
N VAL A 289 -17.89 15.65 9.86
CA VAL A 289 -17.30 16.39 10.97
C VAL A 289 -18.05 17.69 11.13
N ALA A 290 -18.50 18.00 12.35
CA ALA A 290 -19.16 19.23 12.68
C ALA A 290 -18.41 19.96 13.80
N VAL A 291 -18.04 21.21 13.52
CA VAL A 291 -17.60 22.16 14.53
C VAL A 291 -18.77 23.11 14.82
N LEU A 292 -19.38 22.96 15.98
CA LEU A 292 -20.61 23.65 16.40
C LEU A 292 -20.32 25.07 16.89
N ALA A 293 -19.43 25.78 16.20
CA ALA A 293 -19.02 27.16 16.46
C ALA A 293 -18.52 27.82 15.17
N GLY A 294 -18.36 29.14 15.22
CA GLY A 294 -17.56 29.92 14.26
C GLY A 294 -16.42 30.64 14.98
N ASP A 295 -15.68 31.47 14.27
CA ASP A 295 -14.46 32.13 14.74
C ASP A 295 -13.29 31.16 15.04
N ILE A 296 -13.30 29.98 14.43
CA ILE A 296 -12.25 28.97 14.64
C ILE A 296 -10.89 29.39 14.04
N TRP A 297 -10.85 30.39 13.16
CA TRP A 297 -9.62 31.05 12.69
C TRP A 297 -8.74 31.55 13.85
N LYS A 298 -9.35 31.91 15.00
CA LYS A 298 -8.63 32.33 16.20
C LYS A 298 -7.67 31.24 16.70
N TRP A 299 -8.02 29.96 16.52
CA TRP A 299 -7.16 28.83 16.89
C TRP A 299 -5.81 28.92 16.17
N LYS A 300 -5.78 29.28 14.87
CA LYS A 300 -4.52 29.44 14.13
C LYS A 300 -3.66 30.57 14.67
N LEU A 301 -4.25 31.75 14.91
CA LEU A 301 -3.46 32.93 15.28
C LEU A 301 -2.82 32.83 16.66
N GLN A 302 -3.53 32.25 17.64
CA GLN A 302 -2.99 32.13 18.99
C GLN A 302 -1.90 31.05 19.06
N THR A 303 -2.08 29.93 18.34
CA THR A 303 -1.11 28.85 18.34
C THR A 303 0.13 29.17 17.51
N ALA A 304 0.03 30.07 16.53
CA ALA A 304 1.19 30.55 15.74
C ALA A 304 2.32 31.12 16.61
N ARG A 305 1.99 31.84 17.70
CA ARG A 305 3.00 32.36 18.65
C ARG A 305 3.77 31.26 19.39
N LYS A 306 3.19 30.06 19.46
CA LYS A 306 3.75 28.88 20.12
C LYS A 306 4.36 27.89 19.12
N ASN A 307 4.49 28.27 17.84
CA ASN A 307 4.89 27.38 16.74
C ASN A 307 4.05 26.10 16.67
N LEU A 308 2.77 26.21 17.02
CA LEU A 308 1.82 25.10 17.05
C LEU A 308 0.92 25.18 15.81
N ASN A 309 1.06 24.23 14.88
CA ASN A 309 0.23 24.18 13.68
C ASN A 309 -1.07 23.38 13.88
N LEU A 310 -1.76 23.61 14.99
CA LEU A 310 -2.91 22.81 15.42
C LEU A 310 -4.10 22.96 14.46
N PHE A 311 -4.42 24.20 14.04
CA PHE A 311 -5.55 24.47 13.16
C PHE A 311 -5.40 23.82 11.77
N ASP A 312 -4.25 23.98 11.11
CA ASP A 312 -4.04 23.38 9.79
C ASP A 312 -4.00 21.85 9.90
N SER A 313 -3.31 21.30 10.91
CA SER A 313 -3.27 19.86 11.15
C SER A 313 -4.66 19.28 11.38
N PHE A 314 -5.50 19.96 12.18
CA PHE A 314 -6.88 19.55 12.42
C PHE A 314 -7.69 19.51 11.13
N LEU A 315 -7.66 20.55 10.31
CA LEU A 315 -8.41 20.60 9.05
C LEU A 315 -7.92 19.55 8.05
N LEU A 316 -6.60 19.35 7.91
CA LEU A 316 -6.03 18.33 7.03
C LEU A 316 -6.34 16.91 7.52
N ASN A 317 -6.31 16.67 8.83
CA ASN A 317 -6.72 15.39 9.41
C ASN A 317 -8.22 15.15 9.20
N CYS A 318 -9.06 16.19 9.29
CA CYS A 318 -10.47 16.09 8.93
C CYS A 318 -10.63 15.69 7.47
N THR A 319 -9.92 16.33 6.54
CA THR A 319 -9.98 15.98 5.11
C THR A 319 -9.56 14.53 4.86
N LYS A 320 -8.46 14.07 5.46
CA LYS A 320 -7.98 12.68 5.34
C LYS A 320 -8.99 11.69 5.90
N TRP A 321 -9.51 11.94 7.10
CA TRP A 321 -10.47 11.05 7.75
C TRP A 321 -11.81 11.01 7.02
N LEU A 322 -12.27 12.14 6.49
CA LEU A 322 -13.48 12.20 5.69
C LEU A 322 -13.33 11.44 4.36
N ASN A 323 -12.11 11.37 3.81
CA ASN A 323 -11.83 10.72 2.52
C ASN A 323 -11.41 9.24 2.61
N SER A 324 -11.00 8.74 3.79
CA SER A 324 -10.57 7.33 3.91
C SER A 324 -11.74 6.36 3.87
N THR A 325 -11.62 5.30 3.07
CA THR A 325 -12.57 4.17 2.99
C THR A 325 -12.25 3.10 4.04
N GLU A 326 -13.26 2.57 4.74
CA GLU A 326 -13.07 1.65 5.90
C GLU A 326 -12.37 0.32 5.59
N GLU A 327 -12.43 -0.17 4.35
CA GLU A 327 -11.93 -1.51 4.01
C GLU A 327 -10.40 -1.59 3.81
N ARG A 328 -9.77 -0.55 3.23
CA ARG A 328 -8.38 -0.64 2.76
C ARG A 328 -7.30 -0.69 3.86
N ASP A 329 -7.65 -0.27 5.07
CA ASP A 329 -6.70 -0.20 6.19
C ASP A 329 -6.82 -1.39 7.16
N ARG A 330 -7.86 -2.23 7.01
CA ARG A 330 -8.14 -3.37 7.92
C ARG A 330 -7.65 -4.71 7.37
N ILE A 331 -7.59 -4.83 6.06
CA ILE A 331 -7.16 -6.03 5.35
C ILE A 331 -6.14 -5.62 4.28
N SER A 332 -5.03 -6.36 4.19
CA SER A 332 -4.06 -6.22 3.10
C SER A 332 -3.62 -7.61 2.63
N VAL A 333 -3.55 -7.84 1.33
CA VAL A 333 -3.12 -9.09 0.67
C VAL A 333 -2.28 -8.73 -0.54
N LYS A 334 -1.01 -9.16 -0.55
CA LYS A 334 -0.03 -8.77 -1.56
C LYS A 334 0.91 -9.91 -1.90
N THR A 335 1.44 -9.88 -3.11
CA THR A 335 2.56 -10.72 -3.52
C THR A 335 3.89 -10.06 -3.17
N SER A 336 4.93 -10.85 -2.89
CA SER A 336 6.27 -10.32 -2.54
C SER A 336 6.91 -9.53 -3.69
N LYS A 337 6.64 -9.93 -4.94
CA LYS A 337 7.01 -9.23 -6.17
C LYS A 337 5.79 -9.03 -7.07
N ARG A 338 5.89 -8.09 -8.02
CA ARG A 338 4.91 -7.89 -9.10
C ARG A 338 5.27 -8.63 -10.39
N ASN A 339 6.55 -8.92 -10.59
CA ASN A 339 7.08 -9.63 -11.75
C ASN A 339 7.85 -10.84 -11.27
N TYR A 340 7.43 -12.02 -11.72
CA TYR A 340 8.06 -13.30 -11.47
C TYR A 340 8.57 -13.90 -12.78
N SER A 341 9.57 -14.75 -12.71
CA SER A 341 9.97 -15.62 -13.82
C SER A 341 9.15 -16.92 -13.82
N ILE A 342 9.08 -17.58 -14.97
CA ILE A 342 8.49 -18.93 -15.05
C ILE A 342 9.20 -19.89 -14.09
N GLY A 343 8.44 -20.67 -13.31
CA GLY A 343 8.99 -21.56 -12.30
C GLY A 343 9.55 -20.86 -11.05
N GLU A 344 9.43 -19.54 -10.94
CA GLU A 344 9.69 -18.83 -9.69
C GLU A 344 8.52 -19.02 -8.72
N LYS A 345 8.84 -19.24 -7.44
CA LYS A 345 7.84 -19.36 -6.38
C LYS A 345 7.21 -17.99 -6.11
N ILE A 346 5.89 -17.91 -6.25
CA ILE A 346 5.10 -16.71 -5.96
C ILE A 346 4.72 -16.77 -4.48
N GLU A 347 5.11 -15.77 -3.71
CA GLU A 347 4.84 -15.68 -2.28
C GLU A 347 3.78 -14.61 -2.04
N PHE A 348 2.75 -14.97 -1.28
CA PHE A 348 1.67 -14.10 -0.83
C PHE A 348 1.87 -13.80 0.65
N SER A 349 1.53 -12.58 1.03
CA SER A 349 1.50 -12.10 2.42
C SER A 349 0.18 -11.38 2.65
N ALA A 350 -0.42 -11.57 3.82
CA ALA A 350 -1.63 -10.87 4.21
C ALA A 350 -1.55 -10.37 5.66
N SER A 351 -2.29 -9.30 5.94
CA SER A 351 -2.49 -8.74 7.27
C SER A 351 -3.98 -8.47 7.50
N VAL A 352 -4.54 -8.97 8.60
CA VAL A 352 -5.97 -8.83 8.95
C VAL A 352 -6.11 -8.20 10.33
N SER A 353 -7.00 -7.21 10.44
CA SER A 353 -7.33 -6.53 11.68
C SER A 353 -8.83 -6.29 11.85
N ASP A 354 -9.29 -6.27 13.10
CA ASP A 354 -10.69 -5.98 13.45
C ASP A 354 -11.04 -4.49 13.28
N GLU A 355 -12.27 -4.09 13.61
CA GLU A 355 -12.71 -2.69 13.55
C GLU A 355 -11.95 -1.76 14.52
N SER A 356 -11.31 -2.35 15.53
CA SER A 356 -10.48 -1.65 16.52
C SER A 356 -8.98 -1.67 16.17
N LEU A 357 -8.61 -2.17 14.99
CA LEU A 357 -7.24 -2.37 14.50
C LEU A 357 -6.40 -3.37 15.33
N ASN A 358 -7.05 -4.29 16.04
CA ASN A 358 -6.35 -5.41 16.65
C ASN A 358 -6.13 -6.52 15.62
N PRO A 359 -4.98 -7.22 15.66
CA PRO A 359 -4.71 -8.34 14.78
C PRO A 359 -5.72 -9.49 14.97
N VAL A 360 -6.14 -10.12 13.88
CA VAL A 360 -7.06 -11.27 13.88
C VAL A 360 -6.33 -12.52 13.38
N ASP A 361 -6.08 -13.47 14.29
CA ASP A 361 -5.33 -14.71 14.00
C ASP A 361 -6.21 -15.88 13.53
N GLU A 362 -7.53 -15.80 13.70
CA GLU A 362 -8.47 -16.87 13.32
C GLU A 362 -9.27 -16.52 12.05
N ALA A 363 -8.62 -15.89 11.07
CA ALA A 363 -9.24 -15.59 9.78
C ALA A 363 -8.90 -16.68 8.75
N ASP A 364 -9.92 -17.12 8.02
CA ASP A 364 -9.79 -17.99 6.85
C ASP A 364 -9.57 -17.12 5.62
N ILE A 365 -8.39 -17.20 5.00
CA ILE A 365 -8.05 -16.42 3.81
C ILE A 365 -7.81 -17.36 2.62
N LYS A 366 -8.67 -17.24 1.61
CA LYS A 366 -8.54 -17.96 0.34
C LYS A 366 -8.21 -16.99 -0.78
N VAL A 367 -7.10 -17.24 -1.46
CA VAL A 367 -6.68 -16.46 -2.63
C VAL A 367 -6.98 -17.26 -3.88
N LYS A 368 -7.86 -16.75 -4.74
CA LYS A 368 -8.14 -17.28 -6.07
C LYS A 368 -7.34 -16.51 -7.09
N ILE A 369 -6.56 -17.19 -7.91
CA ILE A 369 -5.71 -16.59 -8.94
C ILE A 369 -6.25 -17.02 -10.30
N ALA A 370 -6.54 -16.07 -11.19
CA ALA A 370 -7.03 -16.31 -12.53
C ALA A 370 -6.09 -15.73 -13.60
N SER A 371 -5.93 -16.46 -14.70
CA SER A 371 -5.31 -15.97 -15.94
C SER A 371 -6.00 -16.59 -17.13
N GLY A 372 -6.75 -15.77 -17.88
CA GLY A 372 -7.56 -16.25 -19.02
C GLY A 372 -8.63 -17.27 -18.59
N GLN A 373 -8.45 -18.53 -18.97
CA GLN A 373 -9.34 -19.65 -18.61
C GLN A 373 -8.84 -20.47 -17.42
N ASN A 374 -7.61 -20.24 -16.97
CA ASN A 374 -6.99 -21.01 -15.89
C ASN A 374 -7.24 -20.34 -14.54
N SER A 375 -7.49 -21.17 -13.51
CA SER A 375 -7.76 -20.73 -12.15
C SER A 375 -6.98 -21.59 -11.17
N TYR A 376 -6.41 -20.97 -10.15
CA TYR A 376 -5.60 -21.58 -9.09
C TYR A 376 -6.09 -21.06 -7.74
N GLU A 377 -5.90 -21.84 -6.67
CA GLU A 377 -6.28 -21.44 -5.31
C GLU A 377 -5.09 -21.62 -4.37
N VAL A 378 -4.94 -20.69 -3.43
CA VAL A 378 -3.95 -20.73 -2.35
C VAL A 378 -4.67 -20.45 -1.04
N ASP A 379 -4.61 -21.41 -0.12
CA ASP A 379 -4.97 -21.19 1.28
C ASP A 379 -3.79 -20.52 1.99
N MET A 380 -4.04 -19.41 2.67
CA MET A 380 -3.01 -18.72 3.45
C MET A 380 -2.89 -19.34 4.83
N LEU A 381 -1.66 -19.52 5.31
CA LEU A 381 -1.34 -20.06 6.62
C LEU A 381 -1.09 -18.93 7.62
N ASN A 382 -1.64 -19.05 8.82
CA ASN A 382 -1.40 -18.09 9.89
C ASN A 382 0.08 -18.09 10.31
N ALA A 383 0.68 -16.89 10.37
CA ALA A 383 2.03 -16.62 10.84
C ALA A 383 2.08 -15.82 12.17
N GLY A 384 0.91 -15.53 12.75
CA GLY A 384 0.70 -14.85 14.02
C GLY A 384 0.57 -13.33 13.91
N MET A 385 -0.01 -12.69 14.93
CA MET A 385 -0.23 -11.23 14.98
C MET A 385 -1.04 -10.71 13.79
N GLY A 386 -2.02 -11.48 13.34
CA GLY A 386 -2.90 -11.15 12.21
C GLY A 386 -2.19 -11.24 10.86
N LEU A 387 -1.00 -11.84 10.80
CA LEU A 387 -0.24 -12.05 9.56
C LEU A 387 -0.45 -13.46 9.02
N TYR A 388 -0.47 -13.56 7.70
CA TYR A 388 -0.64 -14.83 6.98
C TYR A 388 0.28 -14.91 5.77
N GLU A 389 0.71 -16.11 5.42
CA GLU A 389 1.61 -16.38 4.31
C GLU A 389 1.10 -17.53 3.44
N GLY A 390 1.29 -17.42 2.13
CA GLY A 390 0.92 -18.45 1.18
C GLY A 390 1.90 -18.48 0.02
N SER A 391 1.91 -19.57 -0.74
CA SER A 391 2.76 -19.62 -1.92
C SER A 391 2.24 -20.54 -3.01
N LEU A 392 2.54 -20.18 -4.26
CA LEU A 392 2.13 -20.90 -5.46
C LEU A 392 3.31 -21.01 -6.43
N LEU A 393 3.39 -22.11 -7.15
CA LEU A 393 4.30 -22.27 -8.27
C LEU A 393 3.48 -22.32 -9.56
N LEU A 394 3.78 -21.43 -10.51
CA LEU A 394 3.12 -21.38 -11.81
C LEU A 394 4.11 -21.73 -12.92
N ASN A 395 3.64 -22.57 -13.85
CA ASN A 395 4.39 -22.97 -15.05
C ASN A 395 3.84 -22.31 -16.33
N GLU A 396 3.06 -21.24 -16.17
CA GLU A 396 2.44 -20.50 -17.26
C GLU A 396 2.86 -19.03 -17.18
N THR A 397 3.01 -18.42 -18.34
CA THR A 397 3.37 -17.01 -18.48
C THR A 397 2.12 -16.19 -18.74
N GLY A 398 2.12 -14.93 -18.30
CA GLY A 398 0.99 -14.03 -18.50
C GLY A 398 0.71 -13.13 -17.32
N ASP A 399 -0.39 -12.39 -17.44
CA ASP A 399 -0.93 -11.54 -16.37
C ASP A 399 -1.91 -12.35 -15.53
N PHE A 400 -1.68 -12.35 -14.22
CA PHE A 400 -2.52 -13.02 -13.25
C PHE A 400 -3.21 -11.97 -12.39
N VAL A 401 -4.51 -12.17 -12.19
CA VAL A 401 -5.32 -11.40 -11.25
C VAL A 401 -5.63 -12.33 -10.08
N PHE A 402 -5.49 -11.86 -8.86
CA PHE A 402 -5.93 -12.60 -7.68
C PHE A 402 -7.05 -11.86 -6.95
N GLU A 403 -8.00 -12.62 -6.42
CA GLU A 403 -9.06 -12.18 -5.51
C GLU A 403 -8.91 -12.98 -4.22
N ALA A 404 -8.69 -12.28 -3.11
CA ALA A 404 -8.62 -12.82 -1.78
C ALA A 404 -9.95 -12.61 -1.06
N GLU A 405 -10.52 -13.70 -0.54
CA GLU A 405 -11.72 -13.69 0.28
C GLU A 405 -11.31 -13.99 1.73
N ILE A 406 -11.61 -13.04 2.63
CA ILE A 406 -11.26 -13.12 4.04
C ILE A 406 -12.54 -13.35 4.86
N MET A 407 -12.59 -14.47 5.57
CA MET A 407 -13.68 -14.81 6.49
C MET A 407 -13.16 -14.92 7.91
N HIS A 408 -14.00 -14.59 8.88
CA HIS A 408 -13.74 -14.87 10.30
C HIS A 408 -15.05 -15.34 10.92
N ASP A 409 -15.04 -16.51 11.58
CA ASP A 409 -16.23 -17.18 12.11
C ASP A 409 -17.38 -17.34 11.09
N GLY A 410 -17.03 -17.57 9.83
CA GLY A 410 -18.00 -17.70 8.73
C GLY A 410 -18.66 -16.40 8.28
N MET A 411 -18.25 -15.24 8.81
CA MET A 411 -18.66 -13.92 8.33
C MET A 411 -17.60 -13.33 7.40
N PRO A 412 -18.00 -12.73 6.25
CA PRO A 412 -17.05 -12.07 5.37
C PRO A 412 -16.51 -10.80 6.05
N LEU A 413 -15.20 -10.74 6.29
CA LEU A 413 -14.52 -9.54 6.78
C LEU A 413 -14.22 -8.56 5.63
N GLY A 414 -14.01 -9.09 4.43
CA GLY A 414 -13.82 -8.30 3.23
C GLY A 414 -13.17 -9.09 2.10
N LYS A 415 -12.89 -8.38 1.01
CA LYS A 415 -12.21 -8.91 -0.16
C LYS A 415 -11.11 -7.97 -0.59
N GLU A 416 -10.06 -8.53 -1.17
CA GLU A 416 -8.97 -7.75 -1.74
C GLU A 416 -8.53 -8.33 -3.06
N GLU A 417 -8.19 -7.46 -4.00
CA GLU A 417 -7.78 -7.84 -5.34
C GLU A 417 -6.39 -7.28 -5.64
N GLY A 418 -5.62 -8.01 -6.44
CA GLY A 418 -4.35 -7.52 -6.94
C GLY A 418 -3.92 -8.24 -8.20
N THR A 419 -2.83 -7.77 -8.79
CA THR A 419 -2.27 -8.38 -10.00
C THR A 419 -0.77 -8.63 -9.86
N PHE A 420 -0.29 -9.59 -10.65
CA PHE A 420 1.13 -9.84 -10.87
C PHE A 420 1.34 -10.45 -12.26
N ASN A 421 2.56 -10.41 -12.75
CA ASN A 421 2.95 -10.99 -14.03
C ASN A 421 3.97 -12.11 -13.83
N VAL A 422 3.78 -13.21 -14.54
CA VAL A 422 4.82 -14.21 -14.76
C VAL A 422 5.36 -13.98 -16.16
N GLY A 423 6.58 -13.45 -16.23
CA GLY A 423 7.20 -13.03 -17.47
C GLY A 423 7.59 -14.21 -18.36
N GLU A 424 7.60 -13.98 -19.67
CA GLU A 424 8.05 -14.93 -20.70
C GLU A 424 9.57 -15.16 -20.70
N ILE A 425 10.33 -14.38 -19.94
CA ILE A 425 11.79 -14.33 -20.04
C ILE A 425 12.40 -15.15 -18.91
N GLU A 426 12.96 -16.30 -19.28
CA GLU A 426 13.92 -17.04 -18.46
C GLU A 426 15.11 -16.14 -18.11
N ILE A 427 15.55 -16.13 -16.85
CA ILE A 427 16.64 -15.24 -16.38
C ILE A 427 17.93 -15.50 -17.17
N GLU A 428 18.10 -16.75 -17.60
CA GLU A 428 19.17 -17.26 -18.46
C GLU A 428 19.26 -16.52 -19.81
N LEU A 429 18.12 -16.05 -20.34
CA LEU A 429 18.05 -15.34 -21.62
C LEU A 429 18.25 -13.82 -21.49
N ILE A 430 18.28 -13.27 -20.26
CA ILE A 430 18.52 -11.84 -20.03
C ILE A 430 19.98 -11.50 -20.39
N ASN A 431 20.92 -12.36 -20.02
CA ASN A 431 22.33 -12.23 -20.37
C ASN A 431 22.89 -13.60 -20.79
N PRO A 432 22.74 -13.99 -22.07
CA PRO A 432 23.19 -15.30 -22.56
C PRO A 432 24.71 -15.40 -22.71
N VAL A 433 25.46 -14.33 -22.41
CA VAL A 433 26.91 -14.31 -22.55
C VAL A 433 27.57 -14.98 -21.36
N MET A 434 28.54 -15.87 -21.63
CA MET A 434 29.38 -16.47 -20.61
C MET A 434 30.07 -15.40 -19.74
N ASN A 435 29.90 -15.48 -18.43
CA ASN A 435 30.61 -14.64 -17.48
C ASN A 435 32.02 -15.22 -17.21
N TYR A 436 32.96 -14.92 -18.11
CA TYR A 436 34.35 -15.39 -18.05
C TYR A 436 35.03 -15.06 -16.71
N GLU A 437 34.87 -13.83 -16.23
CA GLU A 437 35.53 -13.35 -15.02
C GLU A 437 35.08 -14.15 -13.78
N LEU A 438 33.78 -14.35 -13.62
CA LEU A 438 33.23 -15.15 -12.52
C LEU A 438 33.69 -16.61 -12.59
N LEU A 439 33.62 -17.23 -13.77
CA LEU A 439 34.02 -18.63 -13.93
C LEU A 439 35.51 -18.84 -13.64
N LYS A 440 36.35 -17.89 -14.04
CA LYS A 440 37.78 -17.95 -13.76
C LYS A 440 38.07 -17.71 -12.28
N LEU A 441 37.43 -16.73 -11.65
CA LEU A 441 37.53 -16.48 -10.21
C LEU A 441 37.14 -17.73 -9.41
N LEU A 442 36.01 -18.36 -9.74
CA LEU A 442 35.56 -19.60 -9.10
C LEU A 442 36.59 -20.73 -9.25
N ALA A 443 37.14 -20.91 -10.45
CA ALA A 443 38.20 -21.89 -10.67
C ALA A 443 39.44 -21.60 -9.81
N ASP A 444 39.89 -20.35 -9.76
CA ASP A 444 41.09 -19.96 -9.00
C ASP A 444 40.88 -20.12 -7.48
N GLU A 445 39.71 -19.71 -6.94
CA GLU A 445 39.38 -19.84 -5.50
C GLU A 445 39.14 -21.29 -5.04
N THR A 446 38.74 -22.17 -5.96
CA THR A 446 38.50 -23.61 -5.65
C THR A 446 39.70 -24.50 -5.97
N ASN A 447 40.87 -23.91 -6.30
CA ASN A 447 42.04 -24.62 -6.85
C ASN A 447 41.72 -25.45 -8.11
N GLY A 448 40.65 -25.09 -8.81
CA GLY A 448 40.27 -25.62 -10.10
C GLY A 448 41.12 -25.05 -11.24
N SER A 449 40.69 -25.27 -12.48
CA SER A 449 41.34 -24.70 -13.66
C SER A 449 40.28 -24.41 -14.72
N TYR A 450 40.38 -23.23 -15.33
CA TYR A 450 39.42 -22.79 -16.35
C TYR A 450 39.88 -23.18 -17.76
N TYR A 451 38.99 -23.80 -18.52
CA TYR A 451 39.22 -24.20 -19.92
C TYR A 451 38.08 -23.68 -20.81
N THR A 452 38.44 -23.16 -21.98
CA THR A 452 37.56 -22.79 -23.08
C THR A 452 37.44 -23.93 -24.09
N SER A 453 36.48 -23.81 -25.02
CA SER A 453 36.38 -24.72 -26.17
C SER A 453 37.64 -24.78 -27.04
N ALA A 454 38.48 -23.74 -27.02
CA ALA A 454 39.73 -23.70 -27.78
C ALA A 454 40.90 -24.40 -27.07
N ASN A 455 40.87 -24.57 -25.75
CA ASN A 455 41.98 -25.14 -24.97
C ASN A 455 41.56 -26.35 -24.11
N TYR A 456 40.43 -26.98 -24.45
CA TYR A 456 39.84 -28.10 -23.70
C TYR A 456 40.77 -29.31 -23.57
N GLU A 457 41.74 -29.50 -24.47
CA GLU A 457 42.73 -30.58 -24.36
C GLU A 457 43.55 -30.51 -23.05
N GLY A 458 43.78 -29.30 -22.54
CA GLY A 458 44.46 -29.10 -21.26
C GLY A 458 43.70 -29.71 -20.07
N LEU A 459 42.37 -29.81 -20.15
CA LEU A 459 41.53 -30.43 -19.14
C LEU A 459 41.86 -31.92 -18.99
N PHE A 460 41.99 -32.64 -20.12
CA PHE A 460 42.29 -34.06 -20.10
C PHE A 460 43.66 -34.34 -19.49
N ASN A 461 44.67 -33.53 -19.82
CA ASN A 461 46.00 -33.65 -19.22
C ASN A 461 45.95 -33.47 -17.69
N ARG A 462 45.22 -32.46 -17.22
CA ARG A 462 45.05 -32.18 -15.79
C ARG A 462 44.29 -33.29 -15.06
N LEU A 463 43.21 -33.79 -15.64
CA LEU A 463 42.45 -34.92 -15.08
C LEU A 463 43.32 -36.18 -14.98
N THR A 464 44.17 -36.42 -15.97
CA THR A 464 45.08 -37.57 -15.97
C THR A 464 46.14 -37.45 -14.86
N GLU A 465 46.65 -36.24 -14.61
CA GLU A 465 47.59 -35.95 -13.53
C GLU A 465 46.96 -36.12 -12.14
N ILE A 466 45.74 -35.60 -11.95
CA ILE A 466 44.96 -35.76 -10.71
C ILE A 466 44.68 -37.25 -10.46
N ASN A 467 44.26 -38.01 -11.48
CA ASN A 467 43.96 -39.43 -11.32
C ASN A 467 45.23 -40.28 -11.01
N LYS A 468 46.41 -39.83 -11.45
CA LYS A 468 47.70 -40.47 -11.09
C LYS A 468 48.12 -40.20 -9.65
N THR A 469 47.78 -39.03 -9.11
CA THR A 469 48.17 -38.58 -7.76
C THR A 469 47.13 -38.90 -6.70
N THR A 470 45.88 -39.18 -7.09
CA THR A 470 44.83 -39.62 -6.18
C THR A 470 45.14 -41.05 -5.73
N SER A 471 45.59 -41.20 -4.49
CA SER A 471 45.74 -42.51 -3.87
C SER A 471 44.39 -43.20 -3.87
N LYS A 472 44.23 -44.26 -4.66
CA LYS A 472 43.09 -45.17 -4.53
C LYS A 472 43.25 -45.88 -3.20
N GLU A 473 42.67 -45.34 -2.13
CA GLU A 473 42.47 -46.09 -0.90
C GLU A 473 41.53 -47.25 -1.23
N LYS A 474 42.12 -48.38 -1.59
CA LYS A 474 41.42 -49.65 -1.67
C LYS A 474 41.26 -50.11 -0.22
N LEU A 475 40.14 -49.76 0.40
CA LEU A 475 39.70 -50.39 1.64
C LEU A 475 39.47 -51.87 1.34
N ILE A 476 40.48 -52.69 1.60
CA ILE A 476 40.34 -54.14 1.63
C ILE A 476 39.78 -54.47 3.02
N THR A 477 38.46 -54.53 3.14
CA THR A 477 37.81 -55.09 4.32
C THR A 477 37.91 -56.61 4.23
N SER A 478 38.73 -57.20 5.10
CA SER A 478 38.79 -58.66 5.28
C SER A 478 37.94 -59.06 6.48
N ASP A 479 36.81 -59.70 6.24
CA ASP A 479 36.03 -60.34 7.29
C ASP A 479 36.59 -61.75 7.54
N VAL A 480 37.15 -61.98 8.73
CA VAL A 480 37.62 -63.30 9.15
C VAL A 480 36.50 -63.99 9.91
N THR A 481 35.92 -65.04 9.31
CA THR A 481 34.87 -65.85 9.94
C THR A 481 35.50 -66.88 10.88
N LEU A 482 35.64 -66.53 12.16
CA LEU A 482 36.24 -67.40 13.20
C LEU A 482 35.54 -68.77 13.35
N TRP A 483 34.27 -68.90 12.96
CA TRP A 483 33.54 -70.17 13.06
C TRP A 483 33.99 -71.22 12.03
N SER A 484 34.58 -70.79 10.91
CA SER A 484 35.01 -71.65 9.81
C SER A 484 36.51 -71.95 9.83
N ASP A 485 37.24 -71.55 10.88
CA ASP A 485 38.66 -71.84 11.00
C ASP A 485 38.88 -73.28 11.49
N GLU A 486 39.37 -74.13 10.59
CA GLU A 486 39.66 -75.54 10.84
C GLU A 486 40.63 -75.71 12.03
N TRP A 487 41.57 -74.78 12.23
CA TRP A 487 42.52 -74.84 13.34
C TRP A 487 41.85 -74.57 14.69
N LEU A 488 40.88 -73.65 14.71
CA LEU A 488 40.14 -73.31 15.92
C LEU A 488 39.23 -74.49 16.32
N LEU A 489 38.63 -75.19 15.35
CA LEU A 489 37.90 -76.44 15.57
C LEU A 489 38.82 -77.53 16.15
N VAL A 490 40.03 -77.72 15.57
CA VAL A 490 41.00 -78.71 16.07
C VAL A 490 41.37 -78.42 17.53
N ILE A 491 41.62 -77.16 17.88
CA ILE A 491 41.93 -76.76 19.27
C ILE A 491 40.78 -77.08 20.22
N VAL A 492 39.53 -76.80 19.83
CA VAL A 492 38.35 -77.11 20.65
C VAL A 492 38.17 -78.61 20.84
N ILE A 493 38.33 -79.42 19.78
CA ILE A 493 38.27 -80.88 19.87
C ILE A 493 39.39 -81.41 20.78
N LEU A 494 40.59 -80.85 20.70
CA LEU A 494 41.73 -81.27 21.51
C LEU A 494 41.49 -80.91 22.99
N LEU A 495 40.94 -79.74 23.29
CA LEU A 495 40.53 -79.35 24.64
C LEU A 495 39.45 -80.26 25.21
N PHE A 496 38.41 -80.59 24.43
CA PHE A 496 37.38 -81.55 24.86
C PHE A 496 37.94 -82.96 25.04
N SER A 497 38.84 -83.39 24.16
CA SER A 497 39.49 -84.70 24.28
C SER A 497 40.40 -84.77 25.51
N LEU A 498 41.11 -83.68 25.81
CA LEU A 498 41.95 -83.55 27.01
C LEU A 498 41.09 -83.53 28.28
N GLU A 499 39.98 -82.79 28.26
CA GLU A 499 39.02 -82.70 29.37
C GLU A 499 38.38 -84.06 29.64
N TRP A 500 37.94 -84.77 28.59
CA TRP A 500 37.43 -86.13 28.70
C TRP A 500 38.50 -87.10 29.23
N PHE A 501 39.73 -87.02 28.73
CA PHE A 501 40.84 -87.85 29.21
C PHE A 501 41.17 -87.58 30.68
N LEU A 502 41.19 -86.32 31.10
CA LEU A 502 41.37 -85.91 32.49
C LEU A 502 40.24 -86.43 33.38
N ARG A 503 38.96 -86.28 32.96
CA ARG A 503 37.81 -86.84 33.68
C ARG A 503 37.90 -88.36 33.85
N LYS A 504 38.29 -89.07 32.79
CA LYS A 504 38.47 -90.53 32.83
C LYS A 504 39.60 -90.96 33.76
N ARG A 505 40.70 -90.20 33.82
CA ARG A 505 41.83 -90.47 34.71
C ARG A 505 41.53 -90.18 36.19
N ILE A 506 40.69 -89.18 36.46
CA ILE A 506 40.29 -88.76 37.82
C ILE A 506 39.11 -89.61 38.35
N GLY A 507 38.49 -90.46 37.51
CA GLY A 507 37.48 -91.43 37.93
C GLY A 507 36.06 -90.87 38.09
N MET A 508 35.73 -89.78 37.39
CA MET A 508 34.39 -89.15 37.42
C MET A 508 33.48 -89.61 36.25
N LEU A 509 33.77 -90.78 35.65
CA LEU A 509 33.02 -91.39 34.54
C LEU A 509 32.80 -92.88 34.77
#